data_AF-A0A820GS96-F1
#
_entry.id   AF-A0A820GS96-F1
#
_cell.length_a   1.000
_cell.length_b   1.000
_cell.length_c   1.000
_cell.angle_alpha   90.00
_cell.angle_beta   90.00
_cell.angle_gamma   90.00
#
_symmetry.space_group_name_H-M   'P 1'
#
loop_
_entity.id
_entity.type
_entity.pdbx_description
1 polymer ?
#
loop_
_entity_poly.entity_id
_entity_poly.type
_entity_poly.pdbx_seq_one_letter_code
_entity_poly.pdbx_strand_id
1 'polypeptide(L)'
;NDIIERDVTSLTRMSNLPAPDSFDALQISSDRLRTIIAALHCNILIRKDDLVRNLDYAANVLEAVHQDETKRLMEEDDGALSEIEPDSVPNEVRDWLAMTFTRSMSTIKNRPSEKKKFKSVAQAIRAGIMVDRCVIIFKYIYIYNYISLLI
;
A
#
# COMPACT_ATOMS: atom_id res chain seq x y z
N ASN A 1 -11.05 -31.73 7.19
CA ASN A 1 -10.75 -31.59 8.62
C ASN A 1 -9.25 -31.52 8.89
N ASP A 2 -8.44 -32.48 8.44
CA ASP A 2 -6.99 -32.52 8.74
C ASP A 2 -6.18 -31.28 8.33
N ILE A 3 -6.51 -30.65 7.21
CA ILE A 3 -5.83 -29.43 6.75
C ILE A 3 -6.15 -28.26 7.67
N ILE A 4 -7.42 -28.10 8.06
CA ILE A 4 -7.86 -27.00 8.94
C ILE A 4 -7.30 -27.22 10.36
N GLU A 5 -7.25 -28.44 10.86
CA GLU A 5 -6.64 -28.73 12.18
C GLU A 5 -5.14 -28.43 12.22
N ARG A 6 -4.42 -28.72 11.13
CA ARG A 6 -3.01 -28.32 10.99
C ARG A 6 -2.84 -26.80 10.99
N ASP A 7 -3.70 -26.09 10.28
CA ASP A 7 -3.66 -24.62 10.24
C ASP A 7 -3.99 -24.02 11.61
N VAL A 8 -4.95 -24.58 12.36
CA VAL A 8 -5.28 -24.14 13.72
C VAL A 8 -4.11 -24.36 14.69
N THR A 9 -3.32 -25.41 14.51
CA THR A 9 -2.12 -25.64 15.33
C THR A 9 -1.10 -24.49 15.18
N SER A 10 -1.04 -23.86 13.99
CA SER A 10 -0.17 -22.70 13.75
C SER A 10 -0.53 -21.49 14.62
N LEU A 11 -1.80 -21.36 15.04
CA LEU A 11 -2.30 -20.26 15.87
C LEU A 11 -1.65 -20.24 17.26
N THR A 12 -1.12 -21.36 17.72
CA THR A 12 -0.45 -21.46 19.04
C THR A 12 0.98 -20.91 19.04
N ARG A 13 1.62 -20.82 17.87
CA ARG A 13 3.04 -20.46 17.72
C ARG A 13 3.23 -18.94 17.65
N MET A 14 2.89 -18.23 18.72
CA MET A 14 3.01 -16.77 18.80
C MET A 14 4.45 -16.27 18.84
N SER A 15 5.41 -17.08 19.30
CA SER A 15 6.83 -16.70 19.44
C SER A 15 7.57 -16.53 18.11
N ASN A 16 7.00 -17.03 17.01
CA ASN A 16 7.62 -17.05 15.69
C ASN A 16 7.03 -15.99 14.75
N LEU A 17 6.20 -15.09 15.28
CA LEU A 17 5.61 -14.02 14.50
C LEU A 17 6.63 -12.91 14.25
N PRO A 18 6.59 -12.28 13.07
CA PRO A 18 7.46 -11.16 12.80
C PRO A 18 7.03 -9.94 13.65
N ALA A 19 7.88 -8.92 13.70
CA ALA A 19 7.56 -7.68 14.40
C ALA A 19 6.35 -6.98 13.72
N PRO A 20 5.42 -6.35 14.47
CA PRO A 20 4.18 -5.80 13.90
C PRO A 20 4.36 -4.73 12.82
N ASP A 21 5.50 -4.02 12.86
CA ASP A 21 5.93 -2.99 11.90
C ASP A 21 6.66 -3.55 10.67
N SER A 22 6.92 -4.86 10.64
CA SER A 22 7.60 -5.48 9.50
C SER A 22 6.67 -5.63 8.28
N PHE A 23 7.26 -5.64 7.09
CA PHE A 23 6.54 -5.76 5.83
C PHE A 23 5.65 -7.02 5.73
N ASP A 24 6.11 -8.14 6.29
CA ASP A 24 5.41 -9.43 6.23
C ASP A 24 4.32 -9.58 7.32
N ALA A 25 4.29 -8.68 8.32
CA ALA A 25 3.39 -8.80 9.46
C ALA A 25 1.91 -8.69 9.10
N LEU A 26 1.57 -7.81 8.14
CA LEU A 26 0.20 -7.62 7.67
C LEU A 26 -0.34 -8.87 6.99
N GLN A 27 0.47 -9.50 6.15
CA GLN A 27 0.10 -10.74 5.45
C GLN A 27 -0.08 -11.89 6.45
N ILE A 28 0.88 -12.08 7.36
CA ILE A 28 0.82 -13.14 8.37
C ILE A 28 -0.36 -12.94 9.33
N SER A 29 -0.63 -11.69 9.74
CA SER A 29 -1.79 -11.35 10.56
C SER A 29 -3.11 -11.71 9.85
N SER A 30 -3.26 -11.30 8.59
CA SER A 30 -4.43 -11.61 7.77
C SER A 30 -4.68 -13.11 7.64
N ASP A 31 -3.64 -13.88 7.32
CA ASP A 31 -3.76 -15.33 7.14
C ASP A 31 -4.17 -16.02 8.45
N ARG A 32 -3.64 -15.57 9.60
CA ARG A 32 -4.04 -16.10 10.92
C ARG A 32 -5.48 -15.75 11.29
N LEU A 33 -5.94 -14.53 11.00
CA LEU A 33 -7.35 -14.16 11.18
C LEU A 33 -8.28 -15.03 10.32
N ARG A 34 -7.87 -15.36 9.09
CA ARG A 34 -8.63 -16.28 8.23
C ARG A 34 -8.69 -17.69 8.79
N THR A 35 -7.58 -18.20 9.32
CA THR A 35 -7.57 -19.48 10.03
C THR A 35 -8.52 -19.48 11.23
N ILE A 36 -8.54 -18.39 12.01
CA ILE A 36 -9.48 -18.23 13.14
C ILE A 36 -10.93 -18.27 12.65
N ILE A 37 -11.27 -17.51 11.61
CA ILE A 37 -12.64 -17.48 11.04
C ILE A 37 -13.03 -18.88 10.55
N ALA A 38 -12.15 -19.56 9.81
CA ALA A 38 -12.41 -20.91 9.31
C ALA A 38 -12.63 -21.91 10.44
N ALA A 39 -11.81 -21.83 11.50
CA ALA A 39 -11.95 -22.68 12.68
C ALA A 39 -13.28 -22.42 13.40
N LEU A 40 -13.70 -21.17 13.56
CA LEU A 40 -14.99 -20.83 14.16
C LEU A 40 -16.16 -21.32 13.32
N HIS A 41 -16.12 -21.19 11.99
CA HIS A 41 -17.16 -21.73 11.09
C HIS A 41 -17.25 -23.25 11.14
N CYS A 42 -16.11 -23.94 11.27
CA CYS A 42 -16.07 -25.40 11.41
C CYS A 42 -16.30 -25.88 12.86
N ASN A 43 -16.62 -24.97 13.78
CA ASN A 43 -16.82 -25.26 15.20
C ASN A 43 -15.60 -25.93 15.88
N ILE A 44 -14.40 -25.64 15.39
CA ILE A 44 -13.13 -26.11 15.95
C ILE A 44 -12.78 -25.26 17.17
N LEU A 45 -12.46 -25.93 18.27
CA LEU A 45 -12.14 -25.26 19.53
C LEU A 45 -10.79 -24.52 19.44
N ILE A 46 -10.84 -23.20 19.62
CA ILE A 46 -9.65 -22.35 19.82
C ILE A 46 -9.60 -21.98 21.30
N ARG A 47 -8.44 -22.17 21.94
CA ARG A 47 -8.27 -21.72 23.33
C ARG A 47 -8.39 -20.21 23.40
N LYS A 48 -9.06 -19.70 24.44
CA LYS A 48 -9.25 -18.27 24.67
C LYS A 48 -7.92 -17.51 24.61
N ASP A 49 -6.87 -18.02 25.26
CA ASP A 49 -5.57 -17.34 25.31
C ASP A 49 -4.90 -17.25 23.93
N ASP A 50 -5.06 -18.28 23.09
CA ASP A 50 -4.55 -18.24 21.71
C ASP A 50 -5.33 -17.24 20.87
N LEU A 51 -6.66 -17.23 21.00
CA LEU A 51 -7.51 -16.29 20.29
C LEU A 51 -7.16 -14.84 20.67
N VAL A 52 -7.07 -14.53 21.96
CA VAL A 52 -6.71 -13.19 22.46
C VAL A 52 -5.35 -12.77 21.93
N ARG A 53 -4.33 -13.62 22.04
CA ARG A 53 -2.97 -13.29 21.55
C ARG A 53 -2.94 -12.99 20.05
N ASN A 54 -3.72 -13.72 19.24
CA ASN A 54 -3.80 -13.47 17.81
C ASN A 54 -4.51 -12.15 17.49
N LEU A 55 -5.57 -11.82 18.23
CA LEU A 55 -6.29 -10.56 18.08
C LEU A 55 -5.44 -9.37 18.53
N ASP A 56 -4.71 -9.49 19.64
CA ASP A 56 -3.76 -8.46 20.10
C ASP A 56 -2.66 -8.22 19.07
N TYR A 57 -2.10 -9.30 18.52
CA TYR A 57 -1.12 -9.18 17.44
C TYR A 57 -1.69 -8.47 16.21
N ALA A 58 -2.92 -8.81 15.80
CA ALA A 58 -3.58 -8.15 14.68
C ALA A 58 -3.84 -6.65 14.95
N ALA A 59 -4.25 -6.28 16.16
CA ALA A 59 -4.43 -4.89 16.55
C ALA A 59 -3.11 -4.11 16.47
N ASN A 60 -2.01 -4.67 17.00
CA ASN A 60 -0.70 -4.03 16.95
C ASN A 60 -0.18 -3.84 15.51
N VAL A 61 -0.42 -4.81 14.63
CA VAL A 61 -0.07 -4.69 13.20
C VAL A 61 -0.85 -3.57 12.53
N LEU A 62 -2.15 -3.46 12.80
CA LEU A 62 -2.99 -2.39 12.25
C LEU A 62 -2.61 -1.01 12.80
N GLU A 63 -2.24 -0.94 14.08
CA GLU A 63 -1.74 0.29 14.70
C GLU A 63 -0.43 0.74 14.06
N ALA A 64 0.53 -0.18 13.86
CA ALA A 64 1.80 0.13 13.19
C ALA A 64 1.58 0.68 11.77
N VAL A 65 0.69 0.05 11.00
CA VAL A 65 0.32 0.53 9.65
C VAL A 65 -0.35 1.90 9.70
N HIS A 66 -1.21 2.15 10.68
CA HIS A 66 -1.86 3.45 10.84
C HIS A 66 -0.87 4.56 11.20
N GLN A 67 0.10 4.26 12.08
CA GLN A 67 1.15 5.21 12.45
C GLN A 67 2.07 5.54 11.27
N ASP A 68 2.48 4.54 10.48
CA ASP A 68 3.30 4.73 9.27
C ASP A 68 2.58 5.63 8.24
N GLU A 69 1.30 5.36 7.99
CA GLU A 69 0.49 6.19 7.09
C GLU A 69 0.30 7.61 7.63
N THR A 70 0.05 7.77 8.93
CA THR A 70 -0.10 9.09 9.57
C THR A 70 1.19 9.91 9.45
N LYS A 71 2.34 9.28 9.69
CA LYS A 71 3.65 9.93 9.55
C LYS A 71 3.88 10.37 8.10
N ARG A 72 3.58 9.51 7.14
CA ARG A 72 3.70 9.83 5.71
C ARG A 72 2.83 11.01 5.31
N LEU A 73 1.59 11.07 5.82
CA LEU A 73 0.67 12.18 5.55
C LEU A 73 1.17 13.50 6.17
N MET A 74 1.77 13.46 7.36
CA MET A 74 2.36 14.64 8.00
C MET A 74 3.62 15.12 7.25
N GLU A 75 4.48 14.20 6.81
CA GLU A 75 5.68 14.53 6.02
C GLU A 75 5.35 15.09 4.63
N GLU A 76 4.23 14.67 4.02
CA GLU A 76 3.73 15.22 2.76
C GLU A 76 3.11 16.64 2.93
N ASP A 77 2.64 17.01 4.13
CA ASP A 77 2.05 18.32 4.44
C ASP A 77 3.12 19.38 4.81
N ASP A 78 4.14 19.02 5.59
CA ASP A 78 5.16 19.97 6.09
C ASP A 78 6.24 20.36 5.06
N GLY A 79 6.38 19.61 3.95
CA GLY A 79 7.49 19.77 3.00
C GLY A 79 7.16 20.41 1.64
N ALA A 80 5.89 20.63 1.32
CA ALA A 80 5.49 20.98 -0.04
C ALA A 80 5.35 22.50 -0.31
N LEU A 81 5.45 23.36 0.71
CA LEU A 81 5.21 24.81 0.57
C LEU A 81 6.23 25.71 1.29
N SER A 82 7.44 25.22 1.62
CA SER A 82 8.48 26.09 2.19
C SER A 82 9.15 26.93 1.09
N GLU A 83 8.68 28.17 0.94
CA GLU A 83 9.26 29.36 0.28
C GLU A 83 10.44 29.11 -0.70
N ILE A 84 10.11 28.93 -1.99
CA ILE A 84 11.09 29.17 -3.06
C ILE A 84 11.22 30.70 -3.19
N GLU A 85 12.40 31.24 -2.89
CA GLU A 85 12.72 32.64 -3.13
C GLU A 85 12.67 32.92 -4.65
N PRO A 86 11.80 33.83 -5.13
CA PRO A 86 11.47 33.97 -6.55
C PRO A 86 12.65 34.39 -7.45
N ASP A 87 13.72 34.92 -6.86
CA ASP A 87 14.94 35.35 -7.55
C ASP A 87 15.98 34.23 -7.70
N SER A 88 15.77 33.06 -7.09
CA SER A 88 16.63 31.87 -7.29
C SER A 88 16.28 31.11 -8.57
N VAL A 89 15.21 31.49 -9.26
CA VAL A 89 14.70 30.82 -10.45
C VAL A 89 15.20 31.54 -11.70
N PRO A 90 16.10 30.93 -12.51
CA PRO A 90 16.61 31.53 -13.73
C PRO A 90 15.49 31.94 -14.68
N ASN A 91 15.71 33.02 -15.43
CA ASN A 91 14.70 33.60 -16.33
C ASN A 91 14.18 32.58 -17.34
N GLU A 92 15.02 31.64 -17.79
CA GLU A 92 14.65 30.58 -18.74
C GLU A 92 13.60 29.63 -18.15
N VAL A 93 13.67 29.35 -16.85
CA VAL A 93 12.72 28.49 -16.14
C VAL A 93 11.42 29.24 -15.90
N ARG A 94 11.51 30.54 -15.58
CA ARG A 94 10.36 31.44 -15.43
C ARG A 94 9.56 31.56 -16.72
N ASP A 95 10.24 31.79 -17.84
CA ASP A 95 9.64 31.87 -19.17
C ASP A 95 9.00 30.53 -19.58
N TRP A 96 9.66 29.40 -19.29
CA TRP A 96 9.10 28.08 -19.56
C TRP A 96 7.84 27.78 -18.73
N LEU A 97 7.80 28.20 -17.47
CA LEU A 97 6.61 28.09 -16.61
C LEU A 97 5.49 29.00 -17.10
N ALA A 98 5.79 30.23 -17.50
CA ALA A 98 4.83 31.15 -18.09
C ALA A 98 4.20 30.56 -19.37
N MET A 99 4.99 29.90 -20.22
CA MET A 99 4.48 29.20 -21.42
C MET A 99 3.56 28.01 -21.11
N THR A 100 3.65 27.43 -19.90
CA THR A 100 2.89 26.22 -19.52
C THR A 100 1.67 26.53 -18.66
N PHE A 101 1.75 27.49 -17.74
CA PHE A 101 0.70 27.80 -16.76
C PHE A 101 -0.11 29.04 -17.11
N THR A 102 0.50 30.06 -17.73
CA THR A 102 -0.26 31.18 -18.28
C THR A 102 -0.45 30.95 -19.77
N ARG A 103 -1.62 30.40 -20.15
CA ARG A 103 -2.07 30.41 -21.56
C ARG A 103 -2.35 31.87 -21.97
N SER A 104 -1.30 32.68 -22.10
CA SER A 104 -1.35 33.99 -22.75
C SER A 104 -1.14 33.75 -24.23
N MET A 105 -2.25 33.93 -24.94
CA MET A 105 -2.48 33.60 -26.32
C MET A 105 -1.81 34.64 -27.23
N SER A 106 -0.50 34.55 -27.49
CA SER A 106 0.09 35.34 -28.58
C SER A 106 1.44 34.80 -29.06
N THR A 107 1.35 34.11 -30.21
CA THR A 107 2.35 34.05 -31.29
C THR A 107 3.78 33.61 -30.95
N ILE A 108 4.19 32.42 -31.41
CA ILE A 108 5.38 32.23 -32.25
C ILE A 108 5.34 30.84 -32.89
N LYS A 109 5.59 30.83 -34.21
CA LYS A 109 5.64 29.68 -35.10
C LYS A 109 6.86 28.78 -34.80
N ASN A 110 6.67 27.47 -35.03
CA ASN A 110 7.65 26.46 -35.45
C ASN A 110 8.84 26.08 -34.56
N ARG A 111 8.79 24.86 -33.98
CA ARG A 111 9.81 23.80 -34.19
C ARG A 111 9.33 22.43 -33.65
N PRO A 112 9.37 21.33 -34.42
CA PRO A 112 9.24 19.99 -33.86
C PRO A 112 10.63 19.57 -33.36
N SER A 113 10.86 19.65 -32.06
CA SER A 113 12.01 18.98 -31.43
C SER A 113 11.51 18.11 -30.28
N GLU A 114 11.84 16.84 -30.45
CA GLU A 114 11.41 15.67 -29.71
C GLU A 114 11.92 15.70 -28.26
N LYS A 115 11.21 16.39 -27.36
CA LYS A 115 11.49 16.28 -25.92
C LYS A 115 10.89 14.98 -25.39
N LYS A 116 11.73 13.97 -25.14
CA LYS A 116 11.35 12.74 -24.44
C LYS A 116 10.78 13.11 -23.07
N LYS A 117 9.47 12.91 -22.94
CA LYS A 117 8.63 13.38 -21.84
C LYS A 117 9.05 12.69 -20.54
N PHE A 118 9.69 13.42 -19.62
CA PHE A 118 9.91 12.99 -18.22
C PHE A 118 8.60 12.66 -17.47
N LYS A 119 7.44 13.10 -17.99
CA LYS A 119 6.11 12.65 -17.52
C LYS A 119 5.89 11.13 -17.68
N SER A 120 6.54 10.48 -18.65
CA SER A 120 6.34 9.05 -18.91
C SER A 120 6.93 8.15 -17.82
N VAL A 121 8.07 8.52 -17.24
CA VAL A 121 8.77 7.68 -16.27
C VAL A 121 8.10 7.75 -14.89
N ALA A 122 7.83 8.96 -14.38
CA ALA A 122 7.14 9.11 -13.10
C ALA A 122 5.73 8.50 -13.14
N GLN A 123 5.03 8.62 -14.27
CA GLN A 123 3.71 8.05 -14.45
C GLN A 123 3.75 6.53 -14.67
N ALA A 124 4.81 5.99 -15.29
CA ALA A 124 5.05 4.55 -15.36
C ALA A 124 5.46 3.95 -14.01
N ILE A 125 6.22 4.67 -13.17
CA ILE A 125 6.58 4.23 -11.82
C ILE A 125 5.33 4.24 -10.93
N ARG A 126 4.54 5.33 -10.94
CA ARG A 126 3.26 5.37 -10.18
C ARG A 126 2.27 4.33 -10.67
N ALA A 127 2.16 4.14 -11.99
CA ALA A 127 1.32 3.09 -12.55
C ALA A 127 1.86 1.70 -12.18
N GLY A 128 3.18 1.48 -12.18
CA GLY A 128 3.81 0.22 -11.80
C GLY A 128 3.53 -0.15 -10.34
N ILE A 129 3.72 0.78 -9.41
CA ILE A 129 3.43 0.58 -7.98
C ILE A 129 1.93 0.34 -7.75
N MET A 130 1.07 1.09 -8.44
CA MET A 130 -0.38 0.90 -8.38
C MET A 130 -0.80 -0.46 -8.97
N VAL A 131 -0.18 -0.88 -10.09
CA VAL A 131 -0.43 -2.16 -10.75
C VAL A 131 0.05 -3.32 -9.88
N ASP A 132 1.22 -3.24 -9.23
CA ASP A 132 1.70 -4.30 -8.32
C ASP A 132 0.74 -4.51 -7.14
N ARG A 133 0.23 -3.41 -6.55
CA ARG A 133 -0.77 -3.50 -5.47
C ARG A 133 -2.12 -4.02 -5.99
N CYS A 134 -2.57 -3.58 -7.16
CA CYS A 134 -3.77 -4.12 -7.78
C CYS A 134 -3.62 -5.60 -8.13
N VAL A 135 -2.48 -6.06 -8.66
CA VAL A 135 -2.25 -7.47 -9.01
C VAL A 135 -2.29 -8.37 -7.78
N ILE A 136 -1.75 -7.92 -6.64
CA ILE A 136 -1.87 -8.65 -5.37
C ILE A 136 -3.34 -8.73 -4.93
N ILE A 137 -4.07 -7.61 -4.95
CA ILE A 137 -5.49 -7.57 -4.58
C ILE A 137 -6.34 -8.42 -5.54
N PHE A 138 -6.12 -8.32 -6.84
CA PHE A 138 -6.83 -9.10 -7.85
C PHE A 138 -6.51 -10.59 -7.76
N LYS A 139 -5.26 -10.98 -7.49
CA LYS A 139 -4.92 -12.39 -7.19
C LYS A 139 -5.63 -12.88 -5.94
N TYR A 140 -5.66 -12.07 -4.89
CA TYR A 140 -6.29 -12.43 -3.63
C TYR A 140 -7.81 -12.58 -3.81
N ILE A 141 -8.47 -11.63 -4.47
CA ILE A 141 -9.90 -11.69 -4.79
C ILE A 141 -10.20 -12.87 -5.72
N TYR A 142 -9.43 -13.07 -6.79
CA TYR A 142 -9.66 -14.13 -7.76
C TYR A 142 -9.50 -15.52 -7.13
N ILE A 143 -8.47 -15.73 -6.31
CA ILE A 143 -8.30 -16.99 -5.58
C ILE A 143 -9.41 -17.19 -4.55
N TYR A 144 -9.79 -16.15 -3.79
CA TYR A 144 -10.88 -16.27 -2.82
C TYR A 144 -12.21 -16.59 -3.50
N ASN A 145 -12.51 -15.94 -4.63
CA ASN A 145 -13.75 -16.15 -5.36
C ASN A 145 -13.77 -17.53 -6.03
N TYR A 146 -12.64 -17.99 -6.59
CA TYR A 146 -12.53 -19.32 -7.18
C TYR A 146 -12.68 -20.44 -6.13
N ILE A 147 -12.06 -20.29 -4.95
CA ILE A 147 -12.20 -21.26 -3.86
C ILE A 147 -13.62 -21.24 -3.28
N SER A 148 -14.23 -20.07 -3.11
CA SER A 148 -15.59 -19.96 -2.60
C SER A 148 -16.68 -20.46 -3.57
N LEU A 149 -16.37 -20.60 -4.85
CA LEU A 149 -17.27 -21.19 -5.86
C LEU A 149 -17.10 -22.71 -5.98
N LEU A 150 -16.03 -23.28 -5.41
CA LEU A 150 -15.67 -24.69 -5.50
C LEU A 150 -16.06 -25.50 -4.24
N ILE A 151 -16.57 -24.81 -3.21
CA ILE A 151 -17.07 -25.36 -1.94
C ILE A 151 -18.59 -25.16 -1.92
#